data_AF-A0A6B3NS31-F1
#
_entry.id   AF-A0A6B3NS31-F1
#
_cell.length_a   1.000
_cell.length_b   1.000
_cell.length_c   1.000
_cell.angle_alpha   90.00
_cell.angle_beta   90.00
_cell.angle_gamma   90.00
#
_symmetry.space_group_name_H-M   'P 1'
#
loop_
_entity.id
_entity.type
_entity.pdbx_description
1 polymer ?
#
loop_
_entity_poly.entity_id
_entity_poly.type
_entity_poly.pdbx_seq_one_letter_code
_entity_poly.pdbx_strand_id
1 'polypeptide(L)'
;MTDYAAPSIDDLDNGTLAFEPNGTVFVRTHSKKEWFTRKLTLFVRDGATAALIYTDASMPTPNRDREAVWNIPHNLFSAYLDTPLEVFYQLGEGEERSSVQMLRFKARFEEPQHVRLHAHNYIVFHDSFFTAVPPPNLPEYAQLTRTVAQATRYESSHPELASVDANGKVSLRSNTADQPLTITAFDAADASLGSYTLQVSGIRELSLLSIDSEMTAQGAAAMAAAVEQRQPSAEEFNRFLQLYGNPEAGLANYLGLEPKGLLGAAQGAGEVTVLDLDNLVIVTAPGSRQGYGVAISDSIEIR
;
A
#
# COMPACT_ATOMS: atom_id res chain seq x y z
N MET A 1 34.65 18.61 -14.43
CA MET A 1 34.23 18.27 -13.06
C MET A 1 35.23 17.26 -12.53
N THR A 2 35.80 17.49 -11.36
CA THR A 2 36.64 16.50 -10.68
C THR A 2 35.69 15.51 -10.03
N ASP A 3 35.47 14.35 -10.65
CA ASP A 3 34.55 13.32 -10.11
C ASP A 3 35.21 12.64 -8.91
N TYR A 4 34.91 13.15 -7.71
CA TYR A 4 35.25 12.44 -6.48
C TYR A 4 34.34 11.22 -6.29
N ALA A 5 34.88 10.16 -5.69
CA ALA A 5 34.10 8.95 -5.45
C ALA A 5 32.86 9.25 -4.58
N ALA A 6 31.76 8.57 -4.88
CA ALA A 6 30.54 8.65 -4.08
C ALA A 6 30.83 8.28 -2.61
N PRO A 7 30.09 8.84 -1.65
CA PRO A 7 30.21 8.40 -0.28
C PRO A 7 29.77 6.94 -0.15
N SER A 8 30.43 6.18 0.72
CA SER A 8 29.96 4.84 1.11
C SER A 8 28.99 4.96 2.28
N ILE A 9 28.04 4.04 2.38
CA ILE A 9 27.06 3.98 3.47
C ILE A 9 27.17 2.58 4.08
N ASP A 10 27.31 2.52 5.40
CA ASP A 10 27.39 1.24 6.12
C ASP A 10 26.07 0.46 5.96
N ASP A 11 26.18 -0.86 5.86
CA ASP A 11 25.05 -1.80 5.73
C ASP A 11 24.13 -1.58 4.51
N LEU A 12 24.58 -0.80 3.53
CA LEU A 12 23.84 -0.56 2.30
C LEU A 12 23.91 -1.79 1.39
N ASP A 13 22.76 -2.46 1.19
CA ASP A 13 22.62 -3.59 0.28
C ASP A 13 21.87 -3.15 -0.99
N ASN A 14 22.55 -3.18 -2.13
CA ASN A 14 22.00 -2.79 -3.44
C ASN A 14 21.23 -1.45 -3.41
N GLY A 15 21.77 -0.45 -2.68
CA GLY A 15 21.17 0.88 -2.55
C GLY A 15 20.01 0.97 -1.56
N THR A 16 19.76 -0.08 -0.77
CA THR A 16 18.70 -0.13 0.23
C THR A 16 19.28 -0.27 1.63
N LEU A 17 18.66 0.40 2.60
CA LEU A 17 18.97 0.30 4.01
C LEU A 17 17.70 0.06 4.82
N ALA A 18 17.76 -0.83 5.81
CA ALA A 18 16.65 -1.05 6.72
C ALA A 18 16.46 0.16 7.65
N PHE A 19 15.22 0.59 7.82
CA PHE A 19 14.88 1.71 8.68
C PHE A 19 14.81 1.28 10.15
N GLU A 20 15.41 2.08 11.02
CA GLU A 20 15.49 1.85 12.45
C GLU A 20 15.20 3.19 13.12
N PRO A 21 14.06 3.40 13.80
CA PRO A 21 13.69 4.72 14.31
C PRO A 21 14.75 5.39 15.20
N ASN A 22 15.53 4.58 15.92
CA ASN A 22 16.63 5.00 16.80
C ASN A 22 18.02 4.70 16.22
N GLY A 23 18.09 4.28 14.95
CA GLY A 23 19.32 3.94 14.26
C GLY A 23 20.10 5.17 13.80
N THR A 24 21.33 4.91 13.34
CA THR A 24 22.21 5.94 12.77
C THR A 24 22.73 5.45 11.43
N VAL A 25 22.58 6.28 10.40
CA VAL A 25 23.23 6.06 9.11
C VAL A 25 24.65 6.59 9.21
N PHE A 26 25.60 5.70 8.96
CA PHE A 26 27.01 6.04 8.85
C PHE A 26 27.35 6.26 7.39
N VAL A 27 27.58 7.52 7.03
CA VAL A 27 28.07 7.89 5.69
C VAL A 27 29.56 8.17 5.79
N ARG A 28 30.36 7.61 4.88
CA ARG A 28 31.82 7.70 4.93
C ARG A 28 32.39 8.18 3.61
N THR A 29 33.53 8.86 3.70
CA THR A 29 34.40 9.09 2.55
C THR A 29 35.86 9.11 2.98
N HIS A 30 36.74 8.58 2.14
CA HIS A 30 38.18 8.67 2.35
C HIS A 30 38.68 10.04 1.95
N SER A 31 39.22 10.79 2.92
CA SER A 31 39.87 12.07 2.63
C SER A 31 41.16 11.85 1.84
N LYS A 32 41.45 12.77 0.92
CA LYS A 32 42.73 12.82 0.23
C LYS A 32 43.63 13.91 0.82
N LYS A 33 44.93 13.74 0.73
CA LYS A 33 45.93 14.70 1.23
C LYS A 33 45.71 16.12 0.68
N GLU A 34 45.31 16.27 -0.58
CA GLU A 34 45.02 17.55 -1.23
C GLU A 34 43.76 18.26 -0.71
N TRP A 35 42.94 17.59 0.10
CA TRP A 35 41.76 18.19 0.72
C TRP A 35 42.12 18.95 2.00
N PHE A 36 43.35 18.79 2.51
CA PHE A 36 43.80 19.42 3.76
C PHE A 36 43.50 20.93 3.77
N THR A 37 42.85 21.42 4.84
CA THR A 37 42.32 22.79 5.05
C THR A 37 40.99 23.11 4.35
N ARG A 38 40.46 22.22 3.52
CA ARG A 38 39.13 22.37 2.93
C ARG A 38 38.05 21.87 3.88
N LYS A 39 36.83 22.19 3.50
CA LYS A 39 35.59 21.95 4.25
C LYS A 39 34.76 20.90 3.51
N LEU A 40 34.24 19.89 4.21
CA LEU A 40 33.38 18.86 3.65
C LEU A 40 31.94 19.10 4.13
N THR A 41 31.01 19.17 3.20
CA THR A 41 29.58 19.32 3.50
C THR A 41 28.83 18.16 2.87
N LEU A 42 28.11 17.38 3.68
CA LEU A 42 27.25 16.30 3.19
C LEU A 42 25.86 16.84 2.83
N PHE A 43 25.28 16.28 1.78
CA PHE A 43 23.92 16.55 1.34
C PHE A 43 23.18 15.23 1.16
N VAL A 44 21.93 15.21 1.64
CA VAL A 44 20.93 14.21 1.28
C VAL A 44 19.74 14.93 0.66
N ARG A 45 19.33 14.50 -0.52
CA ARG A 45 18.22 15.09 -1.27
C ARG A 45 17.23 14.02 -1.70
N ASP A 46 16.00 14.43 -1.91
CA ASP A 46 15.02 13.64 -2.63
C ASP A 46 15.47 13.48 -4.09
N GLY A 47 15.62 12.26 -4.58
CA GLY A 47 16.07 11.98 -5.94
C GLY A 47 15.06 12.29 -7.04
N ALA A 48 13.78 12.49 -6.71
CA ALA A 48 12.75 12.90 -7.65
C ALA A 48 12.59 14.42 -7.70
N THR A 49 12.58 15.08 -6.54
CA THR A 49 12.28 16.53 -6.44
C THR A 49 13.51 17.41 -6.25
N ALA A 50 14.68 16.82 -5.99
CA ALA A 50 15.90 17.50 -5.57
C ALA A 50 15.76 18.34 -4.29
N ALA A 51 14.66 18.16 -3.53
CA ALA A 51 14.45 18.84 -2.25
C ALA A 51 15.53 18.46 -1.24
N LEU A 52 16.08 19.44 -0.53
CA LEU A 52 17.08 19.21 0.49
C LEU A 52 16.43 18.59 1.74
N ILE A 53 16.86 17.38 2.10
CA ILE A 53 16.36 16.65 3.27
C ILE A 53 17.31 16.83 4.44
N TYR A 54 18.60 16.69 4.19
CA TYR A 54 19.64 16.83 5.21
C TYR A 54 20.86 17.53 4.63
N THR A 55 21.45 18.40 5.46
CA THR A 55 22.79 18.91 5.24
C THR A 55 23.50 19.02 6.57
N ASP A 56 24.77 18.62 6.61
CA ASP A 56 25.57 18.73 7.82
C ASP A 56 26.29 20.09 7.90
N ALA A 57 26.60 20.53 9.12
CA ALA A 57 27.50 21.65 9.32
C ALA A 57 28.89 21.27 8.79
N SER A 58 29.41 22.10 7.89
CA SER A 58 30.65 21.82 7.16
C SER A 58 31.81 21.42 8.09
N MET A 59 32.32 20.19 7.93
CA MET A 59 33.36 19.62 8.77
C MET A 59 34.75 19.89 8.18
N PRO A 60 35.79 20.13 9.02
CA PRO A 60 37.15 20.19 8.51
C PRO A 60 37.56 18.81 7.95
N THR A 61 38.22 18.80 6.79
CA THR A 61 38.73 17.56 6.21
C THR A 61 39.74 16.90 7.16
N PRO A 62 39.58 15.61 7.48
CA PRO A 62 40.56 14.88 8.28
C PRO A 62 41.97 14.96 7.67
N ASN A 63 43.00 15.06 8.51
CA ASN A 63 44.39 15.03 8.03
C ASN A 63 44.85 13.57 7.83
N ARG A 64 45.73 13.34 6.85
CA ARG A 64 46.43 12.07 6.57
C ARG A 64 45.51 10.87 6.25
N ASP A 65 44.78 10.94 5.15
CA ASP A 65 44.04 9.80 4.57
C ASP A 65 43.06 9.12 5.55
N ARG A 66 42.50 9.91 6.46
CA ARG A 66 41.51 9.45 7.44
C ARG A 66 40.10 9.51 6.85
N GLU A 67 39.22 8.65 7.32
CA GLU A 67 37.80 8.70 6.94
C GLU A 67 37.12 9.92 7.58
N ALA A 68 36.34 10.63 6.78
CA ALA A 68 35.30 11.50 7.30
C ALA A 68 34.04 10.66 7.46
N VAL A 69 33.43 10.71 8.65
CA VAL A 69 32.25 9.91 9.00
C VAL A 69 31.16 10.86 9.45
N TRP A 70 29.98 10.76 8.82
CA TRP A 70 28.77 11.43 9.22
C TRP A 70 27.83 10.43 9.90
N ASN A 71 27.27 10.86 11.02
CA ASN A 71 26.32 10.09 11.81
C ASN A 71 24.95 10.76 11.67
N ILE A 72 24.09 10.22 10.82
CA ILE A 72 22.78 10.82 10.52
C ILE A 72 21.68 10.01 11.22
N PRO A 73 20.91 10.60 12.15
CA PRO A 73 19.79 9.91 12.77
C PRO A 73 18.79 9.39 11.74
N HIS A 74 18.37 8.12 11.86
CA HIS A 74 17.40 7.54 10.92
C HIS A 74 16.06 8.26 10.94
N ASN A 75 15.59 8.75 12.10
CA ASN A 75 14.29 9.41 12.24
C ASN A 75 14.04 10.57 11.25
N LEU A 76 15.11 11.24 10.78
CA LEU A 76 15.06 12.26 9.72
C LEU A 76 14.50 11.73 8.40
N PHE A 77 14.57 10.42 8.17
CA PHE A 77 14.17 9.75 6.95
C PHE A 77 12.82 9.00 7.06
N SER A 78 12.13 9.10 8.19
CA SER A 78 10.85 8.41 8.43
C SER A 78 9.75 8.74 7.41
N ALA A 79 9.72 9.98 6.92
CA ALA A 79 8.79 10.42 5.88
C ALA A 79 9.21 10.03 4.45
N TYR A 80 10.39 9.41 4.28
CA TYR A 80 11.02 9.12 3.00
C TYR A 80 11.27 7.62 2.79
N LEU A 81 10.54 6.76 3.50
CA LEU A 81 10.52 5.33 3.20
C LEU A 81 10.15 5.12 1.73
N ASP A 82 10.80 4.15 1.09
CA ASP A 82 10.66 3.81 -0.33
C ASP A 82 11.05 4.91 -1.34
N THR A 83 11.36 6.12 -0.87
CA THR A 83 11.78 7.23 -1.70
C THR A 83 13.27 7.08 -2.04
N PRO A 84 13.67 7.18 -3.32
CA PRO A 84 15.09 7.23 -3.68
C PRO A 84 15.70 8.53 -3.19
N LEU A 85 16.77 8.44 -2.40
CA LEU A 85 17.53 9.56 -1.87
C LEU A 85 18.90 9.63 -2.53
N GLU A 86 19.32 10.84 -2.88
CA GLU A 86 20.65 11.14 -3.40
C GLU A 86 21.56 11.58 -2.24
N VAL A 87 22.66 10.86 -2.03
CA VAL A 87 23.66 11.18 -1.00
C VAL A 87 24.98 11.55 -1.69
N PHE A 88 25.48 12.76 -1.43
CA PHE A 88 26.75 13.23 -1.98
C PHE A 88 27.40 14.27 -1.06
N TYR A 89 28.71 14.50 -1.21
CA TYR A 89 29.42 15.55 -0.48
C TYR A 89 29.98 16.61 -1.44
N GLN A 90 30.16 17.82 -0.91
CA GLN A 90 30.87 18.91 -1.58
C GLN A 90 32.12 19.31 -0.79
N LEU A 91 33.12 19.79 -1.53
CA LEU A 91 34.41 20.17 -0.99
C LEU A 91 34.67 21.68 -1.15
N GLY A 92 34.70 22.41 -0.05
CA GLY A 92 34.83 23.87 0.00
C GLY A 92 33.52 24.60 -0.30
N GLU A 93 33.62 25.86 -0.72
CA GLU A 93 32.47 26.71 -1.09
C GLU A 93 32.12 26.64 -2.60
N GLY A 94 32.74 25.70 -3.34
CA GLY A 94 32.63 25.59 -4.81
C GLY A 94 31.75 24.44 -5.29
N GLU A 95 31.72 24.24 -6.62
CA GLU A 95 30.93 23.19 -7.31
C GLU A 95 31.59 21.80 -7.33
N GLU A 96 32.70 21.64 -6.63
CA GLU A 96 33.41 20.37 -6.49
C GLU A 96 32.59 19.38 -5.64
N ARG A 97 31.85 18.52 -6.33
CA ARG A 97 30.98 17.50 -5.73
C ARG A 97 31.47 16.08 -6.03
N SER A 98 31.14 15.16 -5.13
CA SER A 98 31.27 13.73 -5.41
C SER A 98 30.24 13.25 -6.42
N SER A 99 30.47 12.06 -6.95
CA SER A 99 29.40 11.22 -7.50
C SER A 99 28.32 10.97 -6.45
N VAL A 100 27.12 10.62 -6.92
CA VAL A 100 25.95 10.39 -6.07
C VAL A 100 25.87 8.92 -5.66
N GLN A 101 25.63 8.68 -4.37
CA GLN A 101 25.20 7.39 -3.85
C GLN A 101 23.68 7.40 -3.69
N MET A 102 23.00 6.44 -4.33
CA MET A 102 21.56 6.26 -4.14
C MET A 102 21.30 5.46 -2.86
N LEU A 103 20.35 5.94 -2.07
CA LEU A 103 19.91 5.32 -0.82
C LEU A 103 18.39 5.23 -0.82
N ARG A 104 17.83 4.11 -0.38
CA ARG A 104 16.39 3.94 -0.12
C ARG A 104 16.21 3.30 1.24
N PHE A 105 15.40 3.91 2.09
CA PHE A 105 15.01 3.27 3.34
C PHE A 105 13.82 2.34 3.12
N LYS A 106 13.92 1.13 3.65
CA LYS A 106 12.81 0.17 3.72
C LYS A 106 12.44 -0.04 5.19
N ALA A 107 11.15 -0.11 5.51
CA ALA A 107 10.74 -0.58 6.82
C ALA A 107 11.35 -1.97 7.11
N ARG A 108 11.87 -2.19 8.33
CA ARG A 108 12.35 -3.51 8.78
C ARG A 108 11.25 -4.53 8.65
N PHE A 109 11.50 -5.78 8.23
CA PHE A 109 10.43 -6.76 7.99
C PHE A 109 9.42 -6.93 9.14
N GLU A 110 9.84 -6.77 10.40
CA GLU A 110 9.03 -7.04 11.59
C GLU A 110 8.16 -5.87 12.06
N GLU A 111 8.36 -4.66 11.50
CA GLU A 111 7.63 -3.47 11.95
C GLU A 111 6.13 -3.57 11.65
N PRO A 112 5.24 -3.26 12.60
CA PRO A 112 3.80 -3.23 12.36
C PRO A 112 3.44 -2.33 11.17
N GLN A 113 2.54 -2.80 10.30
CA GLN A 113 2.07 -2.06 9.14
C GLN A 113 0.59 -1.72 9.30
N HIS A 114 0.24 -0.46 9.07
CA HIS A 114 -1.14 -0.01 9.05
C HIS A 114 -1.47 0.51 7.65
N VAL A 115 -2.54 0.02 7.04
CA VAL A 115 -3.02 0.44 5.72
C VAL A 115 -4.41 1.04 5.86
N ARG A 116 -4.58 2.25 5.32
CA ARG A 116 -5.83 3.02 5.37
C ARG A 116 -6.33 3.25 3.95
N LEU A 117 -7.49 2.68 3.63
CA LEU A 117 -8.06 2.70 2.27
C LEU A 117 -9.29 3.61 2.12
N HIS A 118 -9.66 4.32 3.19
CA HIS A 118 -10.77 5.28 3.22
C HIS A 118 -10.77 6.26 2.05
N ALA A 119 -9.64 6.93 1.82
CA ALA A 119 -9.49 7.93 0.78
C ALA A 119 -9.60 7.36 -0.64
N HIS A 120 -9.47 6.04 -0.79
CA HIS A 120 -9.48 5.37 -2.08
C HIS A 120 -10.84 4.79 -2.46
N ASN A 121 -11.85 4.82 -1.57
CA ASN A 121 -13.15 4.18 -1.80
C ASN A 121 -12.98 2.77 -2.40
N TYR A 122 -12.10 1.97 -1.80
CA TYR A 122 -11.83 0.63 -2.25
C TYR A 122 -12.99 -0.28 -1.87
N ILE A 123 -13.65 -0.87 -2.89
CA ILE A 123 -14.80 -1.74 -2.72
C ILE A 123 -14.38 -3.18 -3.01
N VAL A 124 -14.73 -4.10 -2.10
CA VAL A 124 -14.59 -5.54 -2.30
C VAL A 124 -15.97 -6.18 -2.25
N PHE A 125 -16.30 -7.00 -3.25
CA PHE A 125 -17.55 -7.76 -3.29
C PHE A 125 -17.46 -8.96 -2.35
N HIS A 126 -18.50 -9.17 -1.54
CA HIS A 126 -18.65 -10.36 -0.72
C HIS A 126 -19.85 -11.16 -1.24
N ASP A 127 -19.66 -12.46 -1.47
CA ASP A 127 -20.73 -13.34 -1.91
C ASP A 127 -21.76 -13.61 -0.81
N SER A 128 -22.74 -14.47 -1.08
CA SER A 128 -23.79 -14.86 -0.13
C SER A 128 -23.27 -15.62 1.10
N PHE A 129 -22.05 -16.13 1.05
CA PHE A 129 -21.34 -16.76 2.18
C PHE A 129 -20.39 -15.78 2.87
N PHE A 130 -20.45 -14.49 2.52
CA PHE A 130 -19.56 -13.43 2.99
C PHE A 130 -18.08 -13.69 2.64
N THR A 131 -17.82 -14.45 1.58
CA THR A 131 -16.47 -14.68 1.07
C THR A 131 -16.05 -13.51 0.19
N ALA A 132 -14.88 -12.94 0.48
CA ALA A 132 -14.33 -11.85 -0.31
C ALA A 132 -13.93 -12.29 -1.73
N VAL A 133 -14.56 -11.65 -2.71
CA VAL A 133 -14.23 -11.73 -4.14
C VAL A 133 -13.54 -10.42 -4.52
N PRO A 134 -12.21 -10.31 -4.46
CA PRO A 134 -11.49 -9.08 -4.77
C PRO A 134 -11.67 -8.68 -6.25
N PRO A 135 -11.32 -7.44 -6.64
CA PRO A 135 -11.28 -7.06 -8.04
C PRO A 135 -10.33 -7.97 -8.86
N PRO A 136 -10.64 -8.25 -10.15
CA PRO A 136 -9.80 -9.09 -10.99
C PRO A 136 -8.39 -8.53 -11.17
N ASN A 137 -8.29 -7.19 -11.21
CA ASN A 137 -7.02 -6.48 -11.19
C ASN A 137 -6.98 -5.63 -9.92
N LEU A 138 -6.19 -6.07 -8.95
CA LEU A 138 -6.01 -5.32 -7.71
C LEU A 138 -5.32 -3.98 -7.99
N PRO A 139 -5.86 -2.85 -7.50
CA PRO A 139 -5.18 -1.57 -7.55
C PRO A 139 -3.89 -1.56 -6.73
N GLU A 140 -2.91 -0.74 -7.12
CA GLU A 140 -1.63 -0.65 -6.41
C GLU A 140 -1.81 -0.28 -4.93
N TYR A 141 -2.70 0.68 -4.63
CA TYR A 141 -3.00 1.08 -3.24
C TYR A 141 -3.65 -0.02 -2.40
N ALA A 142 -4.18 -1.09 -3.01
CA ALA A 142 -4.76 -2.25 -2.32
C ALA A 142 -3.75 -3.41 -2.18
N GLN A 143 -2.47 -3.14 -2.47
CA GLN A 143 -1.37 -4.09 -2.41
C GLN A 143 -0.17 -3.47 -1.69
N LEU A 144 0.63 -4.29 -1.06
CA LEU A 144 1.94 -3.89 -0.54
C LEU A 144 2.92 -5.03 -0.72
N THR A 145 4.19 -4.71 -0.92
CA THR A 145 5.25 -5.72 -1.06
C THR A 145 6.27 -5.53 0.04
N ARG A 146 6.51 -6.60 0.80
CA ARG A 146 7.52 -6.61 1.85
C ARG A 146 8.29 -7.91 1.81
N THR A 147 9.61 -7.80 1.70
CA THR A 147 10.49 -8.95 1.60
C THR A 147 11.54 -8.97 2.70
N VAL A 148 12.03 -10.16 3.00
CA VAL A 148 13.23 -10.38 3.81
C VAL A 148 14.22 -11.22 3.00
N ALA A 149 15.52 -10.96 3.15
CA ALA A 149 16.55 -11.75 2.50
C ALA A 149 16.41 -13.24 2.88
N GLN A 150 16.72 -14.13 1.95
CA GLN A 150 16.65 -15.60 2.12
C GLN A 150 15.23 -16.18 2.25
N ALA A 151 14.18 -15.35 2.27
CA ALA A 151 12.82 -15.88 2.25
C ALA A 151 12.50 -16.55 0.91
N THR A 152 11.96 -17.76 1.00
CA THR A 152 11.43 -18.52 -0.14
C THR A 152 9.91 -18.66 -0.09
N ARG A 153 9.30 -18.35 1.07
CA ARG A 153 7.85 -18.45 1.29
C ARG A 153 7.40 -17.38 2.27
N TYR A 154 6.16 -16.92 2.07
CA TYR A 154 5.44 -16.07 3.01
C TYR A 154 4.10 -16.70 3.33
N GLU A 155 3.56 -16.40 4.50
CA GLU A 155 2.27 -16.90 4.95
C GLU A 155 1.48 -15.80 5.65
N SER A 156 0.19 -15.74 5.36
CA SER A 156 -0.76 -14.93 6.12
C SER A 156 -1.49 -15.81 7.11
N SER A 157 -1.56 -15.36 8.36
CA SER A 157 -2.40 -15.99 9.39
C SER A 157 -3.90 -16.01 9.05
N HIS A 158 -4.34 -15.08 8.18
CA HIS A 158 -5.75 -14.89 7.77
C HIS A 158 -5.79 -14.60 6.26
N PRO A 159 -5.56 -15.62 5.40
CA PRO A 159 -5.52 -15.45 3.94
C PRO A 159 -6.83 -14.90 3.34
N GLU A 160 -7.94 -15.06 4.04
CA GLU A 160 -9.25 -14.49 3.72
C GLU A 160 -9.29 -12.96 3.88
N LEU A 161 -8.54 -12.39 4.82
CA LEU A 161 -8.45 -10.94 5.04
C LEU A 161 -7.35 -10.30 4.18
N ALA A 162 -6.21 -10.99 4.06
CA ALA A 162 -5.12 -10.60 3.17
C ALA A 162 -4.31 -11.83 2.74
N SER A 163 -4.10 -12.00 1.44
CA SER A 163 -3.27 -13.09 0.89
C SER A 163 -1.87 -12.58 0.57
N VAL A 164 -0.84 -13.38 0.82
CA VAL A 164 0.55 -13.06 0.46
C VAL A 164 1.09 -14.10 -0.53
N ASP A 165 1.81 -13.64 -1.55
CA ASP A 165 2.47 -14.53 -2.51
C ASP A 165 3.92 -14.89 -2.09
N ALA A 166 4.58 -15.76 -2.86
CA ALA A 166 5.95 -16.18 -2.59
C ALA A 166 6.99 -15.03 -2.68
N ASN A 167 6.63 -13.90 -3.28
CA ASN A 167 7.49 -12.72 -3.41
C ASN A 167 7.20 -11.67 -2.31
N GLY A 168 6.40 -12.00 -1.30
CA GLY A 168 6.05 -11.09 -0.23
C GLY A 168 5.06 -10.00 -0.65
N LYS A 169 4.37 -10.18 -1.78
CA LYS A 169 3.32 -9.28 -2.23
C LYS A 169 2.01 -9.64 -1.53
N VAL A 170 1.53 -8.75 -0.68
CA VAL A 170 0.28 -8.86 0.07
C VAL A 170 -0.83 -8.16 -0.71
N SER A 171 -1.97 -8.84 -0.82
CA SER A 171 -3.20 -8.39 -1.48
C SER A 171 -4.31 -8.26 -0.45
N LEU A 172 -4.88 -7.06 -0.31
CA LEU A 172 -5.83 -6.73 0.75
C LEU A 172 -7.29 -7.01 0.31
N ARG A 173 -8.05 -7.69 1.18
CA ARG A 173 -9.40 -8.21 0.85
C ARG A 173 -10.48 -7.74 1.83
N SER A 174 -10.18 -7.62 3.12
CA SER A 174 -11.14 -7.12 4.12
C SER A 174 -10.43 -6.32 5.22
N ASN A 175 -11.22 -5.61 6.02
CA ASN A 175 -10.73 -4.88 7.19
C ASN A 175 -10.29 -5.87 8.29
N THR A 176 -9.40 -5.43 9.17
CA THR A 176 -8.81 -6.31 10.21
C THR A 176 -9.12 -5.79 11.62
N ALA A 177 -10.15 -4.96 11.78
CA ALA A 177 -10.40 -4.19 12.99
C ALA A 177 -10.46 -5.05 14.26
N ASP A 178 -11.07 -6.23 14.17
CA ASP A 178 -11.27 -7.12 15.31
C ASP A 178 -10.21 -8.24 15.41
N GLN A 179 -9.36 -8.37 14.40
CA GLN A 179 -8.40 -9.47 14.29
C GLN A 179 -7.14 -8.99 13.57
N PRO A 180 -6.07 -8.61 14.30
CA PRO A 180 -4.81 -8.26 13.67
C PRO A 180 -4.28 -9.48 12.91
N LEU A 181 -3.90 -9.28 11.65
CA LEU A 181 -3.34 -10.34 10.83
C LEU A 181 -1.82 -10.28 10.92
N THR A 182 -1.17 -11.44 10.99
CA THR A 182 0.28 -11.58 10.92
C THR A 182 0.69 -12.12 9.56
N ILE A 183 1.73 -11.52 8.97
CA ILE A 183 2.46 -12.06 7.81
C ILE A 183 3.83 -12.56 8.29
N THR A 184 4.14 -13.81 7.99
CA THR A 184 5.39 -14.48 8.39
C THR A 184 6.21 -14.85 7.16
N ALA A 185 7.52 -14.65 7.23
CA ALA A 185 8.46 -15.09 6.20
C ALA A 185 9.19 -16.37 6.64
N PHE A 186 9.48 -17.25 5.69
CA PHE A 186 10.16 -18.52 5.92
C PHE A 186 11.30 -18.72 4.92
N ASP A 187 12.39 -19.33 5.38
CA ASP A 187 13.48 -19.82 4.54
C ASP A 187 13.16 -21.17 3.86
N ALA A 188 14.11 -21.70 3.10
CA ALA A 188 13.98 -22.97 2.40
C ALA A 188 13.91 -24.19 3.32
N ALA A 189 14.25 -24.05 4.60
CA ALA A 189 14.16 -25.09 5.63
C ALA A 189 12.92 -24.93 6.51
N ASP A 190 11.96 -24.08 6.12
CA ASP A 190 10.76 -23.71 6.87
C ASP A 190 11.03 -23.06 8.24
N ALA A 191 12.23 -22.49 8.44
CA ALA A 191 12.50 -21.67 9.62
C ALA A 191 11.92 -20.27 9.42
N SER A 192 11.26 -19.74 10.46
CA SER A 192 10.74 -18.37 10.42
C SER A 192 11.88 -17.35 10.42
N LEU A 193 11.82 -16.41 9.47
CA LEU A 193 12.77 -15.30 9.31
C LEU A 193 12.24 -14.00 9.93
N GLY A 194 11.12 -14.07 10.65
CA GLY A 194 10.43 -12.93 11.23
C GLY A 194 8.96 -12.89 10.83
N SER A 195 8.23 -11.97 11.46
CA SER A 195 6.82 -11.71 11.17
C SER A 195 6.45 -10.27 11.50
N TYR A 196 5.40 -9.75 10.88
CA TYR A 196 4.82 -8.46 11.24
C TYR A 196 3.31 -8.52 11.32
N THR A 197 2.75 -7.66 12.16
CA THR A 197 1.30 -7.43 12.22
C THR A 197 0.89 -6.42 11.16
N LEU A 198 -0.16 -6.73 10.42
CA LEU A 198 -0.80 -5.86 9.44
C LEU A 198 -2.21 -5.52 9.92
N GLN A 199 -2.50 -4.22 9.97
CA GLN A 199 -3.83 -3.68 10.18
C GLN A 199 -4.34 -3.02 8.92
N VAL A 200 -5.57 -3.34 8.51
CA VAL A 200 -6.22 -2.82 7.32
C VAL A 200 -7.54 -2.19 7.71
N SER A 201 -7.78 -0.98 7.22
CA SER A 201 -8.98 -0.20 7.47
C SER A 201 -9.47 0.50 6.20
N GLY A 202 -10.76 0.84 6.17
CA GLY A 202 -11.37 1.61 5.10
C GLY A 202 -11.73 0.85 3.83
N ILE A 203 -11.67 -0.48 3.85
CA ILE A 203 -12.30 -1.31 2.81
C ILE A 203 -13.81 -1.21 2.97
N ARG A 204 -14.50 -1.03 1.85
CA ARG A 204 -15.95 -1.01 1.78
C ARG A 204 -16.42 -2.34 1.22
N GLU A 205 -17.30 -3.02 1.93
CA GLU A 205 -17.73 -4.37 1.59
C GLU A 205 -19.08 -4.29 0.91
N LEU A 206 -19.16 -4.70 -0.35
CA LEU A 206 -20.40 -4.80 -1.11
C LEU A 206 -20.89 -6.25 -1.01
N SER A 207 -21.79 -6.51 -0.08
CA SER A 207 -22.26 -7.86 0.26
C SER A 207 -23.53 -8.23 -0.49
N LEU A 208 -23.54 -9.44 -1.05
CA LEU A 208 -24.73 -10.06 -1.62
C LEU A 208 -25.65 -10.58 -0.50
N LEU A 209 -26.87 -10.07 -0.44
CA LEU A 209 -27.85 -10.44 0.59
C LEU A 209 -28.84 -11.51 0.12
N SER A 210 -28.90 -11.74 -1.19
CA SER A 210 -29.84 -12.67 -1.81
C SER A 210 -29.10 -13.85 -2.44
N ILE A 211 -29.21 -15.02 -1.82
CA ILE A 211 -28.48 -16.24 -2.22
C ILE A 211 -29.03 -16.81 -3.54
N ASP A 212 -30.35 -16.98 -3.65
CA ASP A 212 -30.98 -17.73 -4.77
C ASP A 212 -32.26 -17.07 -5.33
N SER A 213 -32.63 -15.87 -4.86
CA SER A 213 -33.89 -15.25 -5.24
C SER A 213 -33.74 -13.76 -5.53
N GLU A 214 -34.41 -13.32 -6.58
CA GLU A 214 -34.54 -11.90 -6.83
C GLU A 214 -35.42 -11.29 -5.74
N MET A 215 -34.97 -10.15 -5.23
CA MET A 215 -35.68 -9.36 -4.25
C MET A 215 -36.34 -8.17 -4.92
N THR A 216 -37.40 -7.63 -4.32
CA THR A 216 -37.86 -6.28 -4.66
C THR A 216 -36.91 -5.25 -4.04
N ALA A 217 -36.90 -4.02 -4.56
CA ALA A 217 -36.11 -2.93 -3.98
C ALA A 217 -36.39 -2.72 -2.48
N GLN A 218 -37.66 -2.82 -2.08
CA GLN A 218 -38.06 -2.71 -0.66
C GLN A 218 -37.51 -3.87 0.18
N GLY A 219 -37.54 -5.10 -0.34
CA GLY A 219 -36.96 -6.27 0.33
C GLY A 219 -35.45 -6.13 0.50
N ALA A 220 -34.75 -5.70 -0.55
CA ALA A 220 -33.31 -5.45 -0.50
C ALA A 220 -32.96 -4.36 0.54
N ALA A 221 -33.73 -3.27 0.60
CA ALA A 221 -33.55 -2.22 1.60
C ALA A 221 -33.77 -2.74 3.03
N ALA A 222 -34.78 -3.57 3.25
CA ALA A 222 -35.06 -4.17 4.56
C ALA A 222 -33.93 -5.12 5.00
N MET A 223 -33.39 -5.94 4.09
CA MET A 223 -32.26 -6.82 4.40
C MET A 223 -30.98 -6.04 4.67
N ALA A 224 -30.70 -4.99 3.89
CA ALA A 224 -29.55 -4.12 4.13
C ALA A 224 -29.60 -3.52 5.55
N ALA A 225 -30.76 -2.99 5.94
CA ALA A 225 -30.98 -2.46 7.28
C ALA A 225 -30.85 -3.53 8.37
N ALA A 226 -31.28 -4.77 8.11
CA ALA A 226 -31.18 -5.88 9.06
C ALA A 226 -29.73 -6.30 9.35
N VAL A 227 -28.80 -6.04 8.43
CA VAL A 227 -27.36 -6.25 8.63
C VAL A 227 -26.61 -4.96 8.99
N GLU A 228 -27.33 -3.92 9.42
CA GLU A 228 -26.79 -2.61 9.82
C GLU A 228 -25.96 -1.93 8.72
N GLN A 229 -26.32 -2.18 7.46
CA GLN A 229 -25.71 -1.56 6.29
C GLN A 229 -26.77 -0.83 5.46
N ARG A 230 -26.32 -0.17 4.40
CA ARG A 230 -27.20 0.56 3.49
C ARG A 230 -27.10 -0.01 2.08
N GLN A 231 -28.08 0.30 1.26
CA GLN A 231 -27.98 0.01 -0.17
C GLN A 231 -26.92 0.93 -0.82
N PRO A 232 -26.17 0.43 -1.81
CA PRO A 232 -25.21 1.23 -2.55
C PRO A 232 -25.88 2.29 -3.42
N SER A 233 -25.27 3.47 -3.47
CA SER A 233 -25.63 4.58 -4.36
C SER A 233 -25.13 4.35 -5.79
N ALA A 234 -25.59 5.19 -6.72
CA ALA A 234 -25.07 5.19 -8.10
C ALA A 234 -23.56 5.47 -8.17
N GLU A 235 -23.04 6.36 -7.32
CA GLU A 235 -21.60 6.65 -7.26
C GLU A 235 -20.79 5.41 -6.83
N GLU A 236 -21.31 4.65 -5.87
CA GLU A 236 -20.67 3.42 -5.39
C GLU A 236 -20.70 2.30 -6.41
N PHE A 237 -21.81 2.15 -7.14
CA PHE A 237 -21.82 1.24 -8.29
C PHE A 237 -20.86 1.69 -9.40
N ASN A 238 -20.72 2.99 -9.64
CA ASN A 238 -19.75 3.48 -10.61
C ASN A 238 -18.32 3.16 -10.15
N ARG A 239 -18.02 3.35 -8.86
CA ARG A 239 -16.74 2.96 -8.29
C ARG A 239 -16.49 1.45 -8.37
N PHE A 240 -17.52 0.65 -8.08
CA PHE A 240 -17.46 -0.80 -8.21
C PHE A 240 -17.14 -1.21 -9.66
N LEU A 241 -17.81 -0.62 -10.65
CA LEU A 241 -17.52 -0.87 -12.07
C LEU A 241 -16.10 -0.45 -12.48
N GLN A 242 -15.52 0.61 -11.92
CA GLN A 242 -14.12 0.96 -12.20
C GLN A 242 -13.14 -0.11 -11.70
N LEU A 243 -13.48 -0.80 -10.61
CA LEU A 243 -12.64 -1.85 -10.02
C LEU A 243 -12.87 -3.21 -10.72
N TYR A 244 -14.11 -3.53 -11.08
CA TYR A 244 -14.51 -4.85 -11.55
C TYR A 244 -14.87 -4.94 -13.03
N GLY A 245 -15.06 -3.83 -13.74
CA GLY A 245 -15.75 -3.75 -15.04
C GLY A 245 -15.01 -4.32 -16.25
N ASN A 246 -13.91 -5.05 -16.06
CA ASN A 246 -13.22 -5.72 -17.17
C ASN A 246 -12.71 -7.14 -16.80
N PRO A 247 -13.57 -8.06 -16.32
CA PRO A 247 -13.17 -9.45 -16.18
C PRO A 247 -13.33 -10.16 -17.53
N GLU A 248 -12.37 -11.01 -17.92
CA GLU A 248 -12.34 -11.68 -19.23
C GLU A 248 -13.63 -12.45 -19.58
N ALA A 249 -14.33 -12.97 -18.57
CA ALA A 249 -15.53 -13.78 -18.74
C ALA A 249 -16.86 -13.05 -18.41
N GLY A 250 -16.83 -11.72 -18.25
CA GLY A 250 -17.99 -10.90 -17.88
C GLY A 250 -18.24 -10.82 -16.37
N LEU A 251 -18.80 -9.69 -15.91
CA LEU A 251 -18.89 -9.37 -14.48
C LEU A 251 -19.76 -10.36 -13.71
N ALA A 252 -20.95 -10.69 -14.24
CA ALA A 252 -21.85 -11.65 -13.61
C ALA A 252 -21.15 -12.99 -13.34
N ASN A 253 -20.50 -13.56 -14.37
CA ASN A 253 -19.77 -14.82 -14.25
C ASN A 253 -18.58 -14.73 -13.28
N TYR A 254 -17.85 -13.62 -13.29
CA TYR A 254 -16.75 -13.39 -12.33
C TYR A 254 -17.24 -13.40 -10.87
N LEU A 255 -18.42 -12.83 -10.62
CA LEU A 255 -19.06 -12.81 -9.31
C LEU A 255 -19.83 -14.10 -8.99
N GLY A 256 -19.89 -15.07 -9.91
CA GLY A 256 -20.68 -16.30 -9.75
C GLY A 256 -22.20 -16.07 -9.79
N LEU A 257 -22.68 -15.06 -10.50
CA LEU A 257 -24.07 -14.63 -10.58
C LEU A 257 -24.66 -14.82 -11.99
N GLU A 258 -25.99 -14.90 -12.06
CA GLU A 258 -26.70 -14.72 -13.33
C GLU A 258 -26.64 -13.23 -13.76
N PRO A 259 -26.71 -12.92 -15.06
CA PRO A 259 -26.64 -11.54 -15.57
C PRO A 259 -27.94 -10.76 -15.28
N LYS A 260 -28.17 -10.45 -13.99
CA LYS A 260 -29.30 -9.67 -13.47
C LYS A 260 -28.80 -8.40 -12.81
N GLY A 261 -29.71 -7.53 -12.39
CA GLY A 261 -29.35 -6.26 -11.76
C GLY A 261 -29.00 -6.39 -10.28
N LEU A 262 -27.96 -5.71 -9.81
CA LEU A 262 -27.75 -5.44 -8.38
C LEU A 262 -28.60 -4.24 -7.96
N LEU A 263 -29.42 -4.39 -6.92
CA LEU A 263 -30.33 -3.35 -6.43
C LEU A 263 -29.63 -2.39 -5.47
N GLY A 264 -29.55 -1.13 -5.87
CA GLY A 264 -29.01 -0.04 -5.07
C GLY A 264 -30.08 0.77 -4.35
N ALA A 265 -29.71 1.98 -3.93
CA ALA A 265 -30.54 2.88 -3.15
C ALA A 265 -31.73 3.42 -3.96
N ALA A 266 -32.82 3.75 -3.25
CA ALA A 266 -33.96 4.45 -3.81
C ALA A 266 -33.58 5.87 -4.25
N GLN A 267 -34.11 6.33 -5.40
CA GLN A 267 -33.83 7.65 -5.98
C GLN A 267 -34.97 8.68 -5.75
N GLY A 268 -36.03 8.27 -5.03
CA GLY A 268 -37.28 9.04 -4.90
C GLY A 268 -38.33 8.57 -5.90
N ALA A 269 -39.57 9.05 -5.78
CA ALA A 269 -40.71 8.72 -6.66
C ALA A 269 -41.00 7.23 -6.91
N GLY A 270 -40.52 6.34 -6.02
CA GLY A 270 -40.66 4.90 -6.19
C GLY A 270 -39.69 4.29 -7.21
N GLU A 271 -38.57 4.96 -7.50
CA GLU A 271 -37.49 4.47 -8.36
C GLU A 271 -36.29 3.97 -7.55
N VAL A 272 -35.51 3.08 -8.16
CA VAL A 272 -34.32 2.45 -7.57
C VAL A 272 -33.15 2.48 -8.55
N THR A 273 -31.94 2.68 -8.03
CA THR A 273 -30.71 2.50 -8.81
C THR A 273 -30.46 1.02 -9.02
N VAL A 274 -30.11 0.62 -10.24
CA VAL A 274 -29.74 -0.76 -10.56
C VAL A 274 -28.43 -0.76 -11.33
N LEU A 275 -27.48 -1.59 -10.91
CA LEU A 275 -26.33 -1.96 -11.73
C LEU A 275 -26.70 -3.18 -12.56
N ASP A 276 -26.88 -3.01 -13.86
CA ASP A 276 -27.11 -4.11 -14.81
C ASP A 276 -25.80 -4.86 -15.06
N LEU A 277 -25.71 -6.12 -14.62
CA LEU A 277 -24.51 -6.94 -14.77
C LEU A 277 -24.28 -7.45 -16.21
N ASP A 278 -25.29 -7.40 -17.07
CA ASP A 278 -25.19 -7.82 -18.47
C ASP A 278 -24.58 -6.71 -19.33
N ASN A 279 -25.13 -5.50 -19.17
CA ASN A 279 -24.74 -4.33 -19.96
C ASN A 279 -23.66 -3.45 -19.29
N LEU A 280 -23.33 -3.74 -18.02
CA LEU A 280 -22.39 -2.96 -17.20
C LEU A 280 -22.74 -1.46 -17.12
N VAL A 281 -24.04 -1.18 -17.05
CA VAL A 281 -24.58 0.18 -16.94
C VAL A 281 -25.36 0.36 -15.65
N ILE A 282 -25.32 1.58 -15.13
CA ILE A 282 -26.13 1.99 -13.99
C ILE A 282 -27.38 2.66 -14.52
N VAL A 283 -28.54 2.11 -14.19
CA VAL A 283 -29.83 2.60 -14.66
C VAL A 283 -30.73 2.97 -13.48
N THR A 284 -31.70 3.83 -13.75
CA THR A 284 -32.82 4.05 -12.84
C THR A 284 -33.98 3.18 -13.30
N ALA A 285 -34.54 2.40 -12.38
CA ALA A 285 -35.63 1.46 -12.67
C ALA A 285 -36.81 1.68 -11.73
N PRO A 286 -38.04 1.25 -12.09
CA PRO A 286 -39.17 1.25 -11.17
C PRO A 286 -38.85 0.42 -9.92
N GLY A 287 -39.33 0.81 -8.75
CA GLY A 287 -39.09 0.11 -7.48
C GLY A 287 -39.71 -1.29 -7.40
N SER A 288 -40.57 -1.64 -8.36
CA SER A 288 -41.05 -3.00 -8.59
C SER A 288 -40.04 -3.90 -9.30
N ARG A 289 -38.91 -3.34 -9.80
CA ARG A 289 -37.82 -4.10 -10.42
C ARG A 289 -37.29 -5.11 -9.41
N GLN A 290 -37.15 -6.34 -9.88
CA GLN A 290 -36.53 -7.41 -9.16
C GLN A 290 -35.05 -7.55 -9.56
N GLY A 291 -34.22 -7.99 -8.64
CA GLY A 291 -32.79 -8.16 -8.83
C GLY A 291 -32.12 -8.67 -7.56
N TYR A 292 -30.79 -8.75 -7.56
CA TYR A 292 -30.03 -9.16 -6.39
C TYR A 292 -30.04 -8.05 -5.33
N GLY A 293 -30.40 -8.40 -4.10
CA GLY A 293 -30.27 -7.51 -2.97
C GLY A 293 -28.79 -7.40 -2.58
N VAL A 294 -28.27 -6.18 -2.49
CA VAL A 294 -26.91 -5.92 -2.03
C VAL A 294 -26.92 -4.84 -0.95
N ALA A 295 -25.95 -4.92 -0.04
CA ALA A 295 -25.65 -3.85 0.90
C ALA A 295 -24.18 -3.47 0.80
N ILE A 296 -23.88 -2.23 1.17
CA ILE A 296 -22.52 -1.73 1.27
C ILE A 296 -22.23 -1.24 2.68
N SER A 297 -21.09 -1.64 3.23
CA SER A 297 -20.61 -1.11 4.50
C SER A 297 -20.13 0.33 4.34
N ASP A 298 -20.27 1.09 5.43
CA ASP A 298 -19.55 2.34 5.57
C ASP A 298 -18.08 2.06 5.85
N SER A 299 -17.23 3.01 5.49
CA SER A 299 -15.79 2.86 5.63
C SER A 299 -15.40 2.94 7.11
N ILE A 300 -14.94 1.83 7.70
CA ILE A 300 -14.62 1.74 9.15
C ILE A 300 -13.25 2.33 9.46
N GLU A 301 -13.19 3.48 10.13
CA GLU A 301 -11.93 4.03 10.64
C GLU A 301 -11.50 3.26 11.90
N ILE A 302 -10.34 2.60 11.83
CA ILE A 302 -9.67 2.10 13.03
C ILE A 302 -9.00 3.31 13.70
N ARG A 303 -9.50 3.67 14.89
CA ARG A 303 -8.96 4.76 15.72
C ARG A 303 -7.64 4.39 16.37
#